data_AF-A0AAU2GNR9-F1
#
_entry.id   AF-A0AAU2GNR9-F1
#
_cell.length_a   1.000
_cell.length_b   1.000
_cell.length_c   1.000
_cell.angle_alpha   90.00
_cell.angle_beta   90.00
_cell.angle_gamma   90.00
#
_symmetry.space_group_name_H-M   'P 1'
#
loop_
_entity.id
_entity.type
_entity.pdbx_description
1 polymer ?
#
loop_
_entity_poly.entity_id
_entity_poly.type
_entity_poly.pdbx_seq_one_letter_code
_entity_poly.pdbx_strand_id
1 'polypeptide(L)'
;MMEIAPGDPGSTEPWRNLLPVVELLLAHGNRYVPGREGFIVDPRGGAACELELPLDFDLLASEVTFPETVDAGPERDGILDRGTWCLISGPGERASRIVMPERLD
;
A
#
# COMPACT_ATOMS: atom_id res chain seq x y z
N MET A 1 -10.94 -1.84 -15.52
CA MET A 1 -10.95 -2.75 -14.36
C MET A 1 -9.89 -3.84 -14.47
N MET A 2 -8.88 -3.74 -13.62
CA MET A 2 -7.72 -4.60 -13.46
C MET A 2 -7.93 -5.51 -12.25
N GLU A 3 -7.70 -6.81 -12.41
CA GLU A 3 -7.77 -7.78 -11.32
C GLU A 3 -6.40 -7.97 -10.68
N ILE A 4 -6.32 -7.82 -9.36
CA ILE A 4 -5.09 -8.05 -8.59
C ILE A 4 -5.11 -9.48 -8.05
N ALA A 5 -4.04 -10.23 -8.31
CA ALA A 5 -3.86 -11.55 -7.73
C ALA A 5 -3.47 -11.45 -6.24
N PRO A 6 -3.79 -12.46 -5.40
CA PRO A 6 -3.24 -12.55 -4.05
C PRO A 6 -1.71 -12.52 -4.08
N GLY A 7 -1.09 -11.85 -3.10
CA GLY A 7 0.35 -11.87 -2.96
C GLY A 7 0.87 -13.27 -2.57
N ASP A 8 2.10 -13.59 -3.00
CA ASP A 8 2.78 -14.83 -2.64
C ASP A 8 3.70 -14.61 -1.43
N PRO A 9 3.40 -15.18 -0.25
CA PRO A 9 4.22 -15.03 0.95
C PRO A 9 5.62 -15.65 0.82
N GLY A 10 5.83 -16.57 -0.13
CA GLY A 10 7.13 -17.19 -0.42
C GLY A 10 7.99 -16.41 -1.41
N SER A 11 7.46 -15.34 -2.00
CA SER A 11 8.15 -14.53 -3.00
C SER A 11 9.23 -13.65 -2.38
N THR A 12 10.35 -13.48 -3.09
CA THR A 12 11.37 -12.47 -2.77
C THR A 12 10.91 -11.04 -3.10
N GLU A 13 9.81 -10.91 -3.85
CA GLU A 13 9.15 -9.65 -4.20
C GLU A 13 7.72 -9.66 -3.64
N PRO A 14 7.56 -9.53 -2.31
CA PRO A 14 6.25 -9.68 -1.64
C PRO A 14 5.24 -8.59 -2.06
N TRP A 15 5.72 -7.47 -2.59
CA TRP A 15 4.94 -6.31 -3.06
C TRP A 15 4.45 -6.41 -4.50
N ARG A 16 4.89 -7.43 -5.26
CA ARG A 16 4.72 -7.48 -6.72
C ARG A 16 3.25 -7.39 -7.15
N ASN A 17 2.33 -7.99 -6.41
CA ASN A 17 0.90 -7.95 -6.73
C ASN A 17 0.30 -6.55 -6.55
N LEU A 18 0.87 -5.72 -5.67
CA LEU A 18 0.41 -4.35 -5.43
C LEU A 18 1.12 -3.31 -6.32
N LEU A 19 2.16 -3.68 -7.07
CA LEU A 19 2.84 -2.76 -7.99
C LEU A 19 1.88 -2.06 -8.98
N PRO A 20 0.94 -2.76 -9.64
CA PRO A 20 0.03 -2.12 -10.60
C PRO A 20 -0.87 -1.06 -9.95
N VAL A 21 -1.16 -1.20 -8.65
CA VAL A 21 -1.96 -0.23 -7.88
C VAL A 21 -1.17 1.07 -7.68
N VAL A 22 0.11 0.96 -7.34
CA VAL A 22 1.01 2.12 -7.22
C VAL A 22 1.16 2.81 -8.58
N GLU A 23 1.39 2.04 -9.64
CA GLU A 23 1.54 2.58 -11.01
C GLU A 23 0.29 3.35 -11.46
N LEU A 24 -0.91 2.83 -11.16
CA LEU A 24 -2.16 3.52 -11.43
C LEU A 24 -2.25 4.86 -10.68
N LEU A 25 -1.95 4.86 -9.38
CA LEU A 25 -2.02 6.08 -8.56
C LEU A 25 -1.00 7.14 -9.03
N LEU A 26 0.20 6.73 -9.44
CA LEU A 26 1.21 7.63 -10.00
C LEU A 26 0.78 8.19 -11.36
N ALA A 27 0.21 7.35 -12.23
CA ALA A 27 -0.32 7.78 -13.52
C ALA A 27 -1.45 8.82 -13.37
N HIS A 28 -2.16 8.78 -12.25
CA HIS A 28 -3.24 9.72 -11.90
C HIS A 28 -2.79 10.87 -10.99
N GLY A 29 -1.49 11.13 -10.91
CA GLY A 29 -0.94 12.36 -10.33
C GLY A 29 -0.48 12.26 -8.88
N ASN A 30 -0.56 11.08 -8.25
CA ASN A 30 0.16 10.82 -7.02
C ASN A 30 1.67 10.73 -7.29
N ARG A 31 2.49 10.74 -6.24
CA ARG A 31 3.95 10.78 -6.31
C ARG A 31 4.55 9.99 -5.18
N TYR A 32 5.77 9.51 -5.37
CA TYR A 32 6.55 8.97 -4.27
C TYR A 32 6.94 10.09 -3.30
N VAL A 33 7.04 9.73 -2.01
CA VAL A 33 7.70 10.59 -1.03
C VAL A 33 9.20 10.71 -1.41
N PRO A 34 9.78 11.92 -1.46
CA PRO A 34 11.19 12.10 -1.80
C PRO A 34 12.13 11.29 -0.90
N GLY A 35 13.01 10.49 -1.50
CA GLY A 35 13.94 9.61 -0.79
C GLY A 35 13.33 8.30 -0.27
N ARG A 36 12.08 8.00 -0.65
CA ARG A 36 11.37 6.74 -0.34
C ARG A 36 10.65 6.21 -1.59
N GLU A 37 11.32 6.25 -2.73
CA GLU A 37 10.74 5.83 -4.01
C GLU A 37 10.55 4.31 -4.09
N GLY A 38 9.36 3.90 -4.53
CA GLY A 38 9.00 2.49 -4.71
C GLY A 38 8.69 1.75 -3.41
N PHE A 39 8.72 0.43 -3.48
CA PHE A 39 8.56 -0.44 -2.31
C PHE A 39 9.90 -0.63 -1.60
N ILE A 40 9.91 -0.33 -0.30
CA ILE A 40 11.01 -0.61 0.61
C ILE A 40 10.68 -1.92 1.34
N VAL A 41 11.53 -2.94 1.16
CA VAL A 41 11.37 -4.25 1.81
C VAL A 41 11.87 -4.17 3.25
N ASP A 42 11.06 -4.65 4.19
CA ASP A 42 11.49 -4.76 5.59
C ASP A 42 12.33 -6.04 5.77
N PRO A 43 13.52 -5.97 6.40
CA PRO A 43 14.35 -7.14 6.67
C PRO A 43 13.67 -8.24 7.50
N ARG A 44 12.61 -7.91 8.23
CA ARG A 44 11.79 -8.83 9.04
C ARG A 44 10.62 -9.42 8.26
N GLY A 45 10.43 -9.02 7.00
CA GLY A 45 9.38 -9.48 6.09
C GLY A 45 8.37 -8.39 5.75
N GLY A 46 7.79 -8.49 4.55
CA GLY A 46 6.87 -7.50 3.99
C GLY A 46 7.57 -6.33 3.30
N ALA A 47 6.77 -5.38 2.83
CA ALA A 47 7.27 -4.19 2.15
C ALA A 47 6.29 -3.02 2.28
N ALA A 48 6.80 -1.80 2.14
CA ALA A 48 5.98 -0.60 2.21
C ALA A 48 6.29 0.36 1.06
N CYS A 49 5.25 0.95 0.48
CA CYS A 49 5.33 2.06 -0.47
C CYS A 49 4.63 3.27 0.14
N GLU A 50 5.32 4.41 0.16
CA GLU A 50 4.79 5.66 0.67
C GLU A 50 4.53 6.64 -0.48
N LEU A 51 3.29 7.13 -0.56
CA LEU A 51 2.87 8.13 -1.53
C LEU A 51 2.64 9.49 -0.86
N GLU A 52 2.96 10.55 -1.61
CA GLU A 52 2.95 11.93 -1.13
C GLU A 52 1.53 12.44 -0.90
N LEU A 53 0.60 12.11 -1.81
CA LEU A 53 -0.80 12.53 -1.76
C LEU A 53 -1.70 11.41 -1.22
N PRO A 54 -2.91 11.76 -0.70
CA PRO A 54 -3.92 10.77 -0.35
C PRO A 54 -4.18 9.77 -1.48
N LEU A 55 -4.43 8.52 -1.12
CA LEU A 55 -4.79 7.49 -2.10
C LEU A 55 -6.19 7.79 -2.65
N ASP A 56 -6.35 7.72 -3.97
CA ASP A 56 -7.63 7.97 -4.63
C ASP A 56 -8.47 6.68 -4.60
N PHE A 57 -9.27 6.51 -3.55
CA PHE A 57 -10.09 5.31 -3.38
C PHE A 57 -11.28 5.23 -4.34
N ASP A 58 -11.75 6.36 -4.87
CA ASP A 58 -12.80 6.37 -5.89
C ASP A 58 -12.25 5.82 -7.21
N LEU A 59 -11.06 6.26 -7.62
CA LEU A 59 -10.32 5.70 -8.75
C LEU A 59 -10.10 4.19 -8.55
N LEU A 60 -9.58 3.79 -7.40
CA LEU A 60 -9.30 2.38 -7.10
C LEU A 60 -10.56 1.51 -7.14
N ALA A 61 -11.67 1.99 -6.60
CA ALA A 61 -12.95 1.28 -6.65
C ALA A 61 -13.48 1.12 -8.09
N SER A 62 -13.16 2.07 -8.98
CA SER A 62 -13.58 2.02 -10.38
C SER A 62 -12.67 1.16 -11.27
N GLU A 63 -11.38 1.08 -10.95
CA GLU A 63 -10.37 0.50 -11.83
C GLU A 63 -9.74 -0.79 -11.30
N VAL A 64 -9.90 -1.13 -10.02
CA VAL A 64 -9.20 -2.25 -9.40
C VAL A 64 -10.17 -3.19 -8.69
N THR A 65 -10.02 -4.48 -8.94
CA THR A 65 -10.63 -5.53 -8.12
C THR A 65 -9.55 -6.15 -7.25
N PHE A 66 -9.69 -5.98 -5.93
CA PHE A 66 -8.76 -6.50 -4.94
C PHE A 66 -9.11 -7.95 -4.54
N PRO A 67 -8.11 -8.81 -4.26
CA PRO A 67 -8.33 -10.12 -3.68
C PRO A 67 -8.71 -9.99 -2.18
N GLU A 68 -9.27 -11.06 -1.60
CA GLU A 68 -9.71 -11.08 -0.20
C GLU A 68 -8.61 -10.87 0.85
N THR A 69 -7.34 -11.00 0.43
CA THR A 69 -6.17 -10.75 1.30
C THR A 69 -5.83 -9.28 1.37
N VAL A 70 -6.34 -8.45 0.47
CA VAL A 70 -6.05 -7.02 0.39
C VAL A 70 -7.18 -6.22 0.99
N ASP A 71 -6.86 -5.51 2.06
CA ASP A 71 -7.75 -4.56 2.70
C ASP A 71 -7.42 -3.14 2.22
N ALA A 72 -8.34 -2.50 1.50
CA ALA A 72 -8.27 -1.08 1.14
C ALA A 72 -9.09 -0.27 2.15
N GLY A 73 -8.43 0.58 2.94
CA GLY A 73 -9.04 1.34 4.02
C GLY A 73 -8.97 2.85 3.80
N PRO A 74 -10.01 3.49 3.24
CA PRO A 74 -10.07 4.93 3.02
C PRO A 74 -9.89 5.75 4.29
N GLU A 75 -10.42 5.26 5.42
CA GLU A 75 -10.35 5.93 6.72
C GLU A 75 -8.93 5.99 7.29
N ARG A 76 -8.06 5.09 6.84
CA ARG A 76 -6.64 5.05 7.21
C ARG A 76 -5.74 5.57 6.11
N ASP A 77 -6.26 5.84 4.91
CA ASP A 77 -5.47 6.22 3.73
C ASP A 77 -4.39 5.17 3.38
N GLY A 78 -4.78 3.89 3.42
CA GLY A 78 -3.86 2.77 3.23
C GLY A 78 -4.48 1.54 2.54
N ILE A 79 -3.61 0.74 1.93
CA ILE A 79 -3.96 -0.54 1.28
C ILE A 79 -2.97 -1.59 1.78
N LEU A 80 -3.46 -2.61 2.47
CA LEU A 80 -2.64 -3.67 3.07
C LEU A 80 -2.98 -5.02 2.47
N ASP A 81 -1.99 -5.70 1.88
CA ASP A 81 -2.07 -7.13 1.64
C ASP A 81 -1.65 -7.89 2.91
N ARG A 82 -2.62 -8.54 3.58
CA ARG A 82 -2.39 -9.39 4.75
C ARG A 82 -1.62 -10.67 4.44
N GLY A 83 -1.63 -11.12 3.18
CA GLY A 83 -0.90 -12.31 2.75
C GLY A 83 0.61 -12.09 2.78
N THR A 84 1.06 -10.94 2.31
CA THR A 84 2.49 -10.59 2.18
C THR A 84 2.96 -9.50 3.14
N TRP A 85 2.06 -8.97 3.97
CA TRP A 85 2.30 -7.80 4.83
C TRP A 85 2.80 -6.58 4.05
N CYS A 86 2.32 -6.42 2.82
CA CYS A 86 2.70 -5.30 1.95
C CYS A 86 1.71 -4.15 2.06
N LEU A 87 2.23 -2.94 2.28
CA LEU A 87 1.44 -1.74 2.50
C LEU A 87 1.71 -0.68 1.44
N ILE A 88 0.65 -0.10 0.88
CA ILE A 88 0.69 1.22 0.22
C ILE A 88 0.07 2.21 1.20
N SER A 89 0.71 3.36 1.41
CA SER A 89 0.25 4.35 2.38
C SER A 89 0.31 5.77 1.83
N GLY A 90 -0.77 6.53 2.04
CA GLY A 90 -0.81 7.97 1.87
C GLY A 90 -0.49 8.72 3.17
N PRO A 91 -0.58 10.06 3.18
CA PRO A 91 -0.35 10.90 4.36
C PRO A 91 -1.24 10.58 5.57
N GLY A 92 -2.48 10.12 5.37
CA GLY A 92 -3.40 9.78 6.47
C GLY A 92 -2.90 8.62 7.33
N GLU A 93 -2.35 7.58 6.71
CA GLU A 93 -1.82 6.39 7.41
C GLU A 93 -0.57 6.76 8.23
N ARG A 94 0.26 7.66 7.70
CA ARG A 94 1.44 8.15 8.42
C ARG A 94 1.06 8.96 9.66
N ALA A 95 0.03 9.81 9.56
CA ALA A 95 -0.47 10.58 10.70
C ALA A 95 -1.05 9.65 11.79
N SER A 96 -1.74 8.57 11.40
CA SER A 96 -2.31 7.60 12.35
C SER A 96 -1.23 6.88 13.17
N ARG A 97 -0.08 6.56 12.56
CA ARG A 97 1.09 5.96 13.24
C ARG A 97 1.76 6.89 14.25
N ILE A 98 1.76 8.19 14.00
CA ILE A 98 2.29 9.20 14.94
C ILE A 98 1.37 9.36 16.16
N VAL A 99 0.06 9.09 15.99
CA VAL A 99 -0.95 9.21 17.06
C VAL A 99 -1.15 7.90 17.83
N MET A 100 -0.69 6.76 17.32
CA MET A 100 -0.66 5.53 18.13
C MET A 100 0.31 5.74 19.31
N PRO A 101 -0.14 5.59 20.58
CA PRO A 101 0.78 5.61 21.70
C PRO A 101 1.80 4.49 21.48
N GLU A 102 3.07 4.77 21.79
CA GLU A 102 4.11 3.75 21.83
C GLU A 102 3.54 2.51 22.49
N ARG A 103 3.75 1.35 21.85
CA ARG A 103 3.50 0.07 22.51
C ARG A 103 4.29 0.12 23.81
N LEU A 104 3.57 0.25 24.93
CA LEU A 104 4.10 -0.10 26.23
C LEU A 104 4.31 -1.61 26.19
N ASP A 105 5.59 -1.99 26.14
CA ASP A 105 6.07 -3.35 26.38
C ASP A 105 5.56 -3.91 27.73
#